data_AF-A0A7Y2YQH0-F1
#
_entry.id   AF-A0A7Y2YQH0-F1
#
_cell.length_a   1.000
_cell.length_b   1.000
_cell.length_c   1.000
_cell.angle_alpha   90.00
_cell.angle_beta   90.00
_cell.angle_gamma   90.00
#
_symmetry.space_group_name_H-M   'P 1'
#
loop_
_entity.id
_entity.type
_entity.pdbx_description
1 polymer ?
#
loop_
_entity_poly.entity_id
_entity_poly.type
_entity_poly.pdbx_seq_one_letter_code
_entity_poly.pdbx_strand_id
1 'polypeptide(L)'
;MLLVYSHKITPRLRYTFKHICKRILLIDVDFTSKIEDFIAHDSIKMSYTRQPLSSEIFIKSHDLLFEQGLSDLEINVYDWEDTKGFFAVGEKSSLPFDIFAASFYLLSRY
;
A
#
# COMPACT_ATOMS: atom_id res chain seq x y z
N MET A 1 0.86 16.89 -2.80
CA MET A 1 0.17 15.65 -3.22
C MET A 1 1.09 14.51 -2.89
N LEU A 2 0.62 13.51 -2.14
CA LEU A 2 1.41 12.33 -1.78
C LEU A 2 1.81 11.57 -3.05
N LEU A 3 3.10 11.42 -3.32
CA LEU A 3 3.57 10.58 -4.41
C LEU A 3 3.85 9.16 -3.92
N VAL A 4 3.14 8.19 -4.49
CA VAL A 4 3.31 6.77 -4.20
C VAL A 4 4.12 6.11 -5.31
N TYR A 5 5.29 5.60 -4.97
CA TYR A 5 6.04 4.70 -5.84
C TYR A 5 5.57 3.26 -5.67
N SER A 6 5.39 2.54 -6.78
CA SER A 6 5.31 1.08 -6.77
C SER A 6 5.92 0.53 -8.05
N HIS A 7 6.51 -0.66 -7.98
CA HIS A 7 7.08 -1.35 -9.15
C HIS A 7 6.05 -1.63 -10.25
N LYS A 8 4.75 -1.64 -9.92
CA LYS A 8 3.64 -1.77 -10.87
C LYS A 8 2.44 -0.98 -10.37
N ILE A 9 1.84 -0.17 -11.24
CA ILE A 9 0.61 0.56 -10.92
C ILE A 9 -0.59 -0.20 -11.48
N THR A 10 -1.44 -0.73 -10.60
CA THR A 10 -2.64 -1.49 -10.98
C THR A 10 -3.93 -0.73 -10.64
N PRO A 11 -5.09 -1.13 -11.21
CA PRO A 11 -6.38 -0.59 -10.81
C PRO A 11 -6.68 -0.79 -9.32
N ARG A 12 -6.35 -1.96 -8.75
CA ARG A 12 -6.54 -2.27 -7.32
C ARG A 12 -5.73 -1.34 -6.42
N LEU A 13 -4.46 -1.12 -6.76
CA LEU A 13 -3.60 -0.17 -6.07
C LEU A 13 -4.17 1.24 -6.15
N ARG A 14 -4.45 1.74 -7.37
CA ARG A 14 -4.99 3.09 -7.57
C ARG A 14 -6.30 3.31 -6.82
N TYR A 15 -7.21 2.34 -6.86
CA TYR A 15 -8.49 2.40 -6.17
C TYR A 15 -8.29 2.51 -4.65
N THR A 16 -7.51 1.61 -4.07
CA THR A 16 -7.33 1.51 -2.62
C THR A 16 -6.63 2.74 -2.05
N PHE A 17 -5.53 3.18 -2.67
CA PHE A 17 -4.83 4.37 -2.24
C PHE A 17 -5.68 5.63 -2.36
N LYS A 18 -6.47 5.77 -3.45
CA LYS A 18 -7.43 6.89 -3.55
C LYS A 18 -8.53 6.80 -2.49
N HIS A 19 -8.99 5.59 -2.14
CA HIS A 19 -9.98 5.41 -1.10
C HIS A 19 -9.43 5.85 0.27
N ILE A 20 -8.26 5.37 0.67
CA ILE A 20 -7.67 5.72 1.96
C ILE A 20 -7.16 7.16 1.96
N CYS A 21 -6.23 7.51 1.08
CA CYS A 21 -5.56 8.81 1.12
C CYS A 21 -6.52 9.95 0.74
N LYS A 22 -7.20 9.85 -0.41
CA LYS A 22 -8.00 10.98 -0.92
C LYS A 22 -9.39 11.05 -0.28
N ARG A 23 -10.10 9.94 -0.14
CA ARG A 23 -11.48 9.95 0.37
C ARG A 23 -11.57 9.98 1.88
N ILE A 24 -10.73 9.23 2.61
CA ILE A 24 -10.79 9.18 4.08
C ILE A 24 -9.89 10.25 4.70
N LEU A 25 -8.61 10.31 4.29
CA LEU A 25 -7.63 11.21 4.89
C LEU A 25 -7.60 12.62 4.26
N LEU A 26 -8.35 12.84 3.17
CA LEU A 26 -8.40 14.11 2.43
C LEU A 26 -7.03 14.57 1.89
N ILE A 27 -6.15 13.62 1.58
CA ILE A 27 -4.82 13.83 1.00
C ILE A 27 -4.86 13.44 -0.48
N ASP A 28 -4.59 14.39 -1.37
CA ASP A 28 -4.40 14.07 -2.79
C ASP A 28 -3.20 13.13 -2.96
N VAL A 29 -3.38 12.11 -3.81
CA VAL A 29 -2.41 11.05 -4.07
C VAL A 29 -2.20 10.84 -5.55
N ASP A 30 -0.93 10.75 -5.93
CA ASP A 30 -0.45 10.42 -7.27
C ASP A 30 0.50 9.23 -7.24
N PHE A 31 0.76 8.66 -8.42
CA PHE A 31 1.45 7.38 -8.53
C PHE A 31 2.53 7.43 -9.61
N THR A 32 3.68 6.85 -9.31
CA THR A 32 4.74 6.61 -10.30
C THR A 32 5.32 5.20 -10.18
N SER A 33 5.76 4.65 -11.30
CA SER A 33 6.58 3.44 -11.35
C SER A 33 8.04 3.73 -11.72
N LYS A 34 8.38 5.00 -11.90
CA LYS A 34 9.76 5.43 -12.20
C LYS A 34 10.43 5.84 -10.90
N ILE A 35 11.55 5.18 -10.61
CA ILE A 35 12.36 5.50 -9.43
C ILE A 35 12.89 6.94 -9.51
N GLU A 36 13.23 7.40 -10.72
CA GLU A 36 13.72 8.75 -11.00
C GLU A 36 12.72 9.82 -10.54
N ASP A 37 11.45 9.70 -10.95
CA ASP A 37 10.37 10.60 -10.55
C ASP A 37 10.18 10.59 -9.03
N PHE A 38 10.28 9.42 -8.40
CA PHE A 38 10.15 9.28 -6.96
C PHE A 38 11.30 9.97 -6.21
N ILE A 39 12.54 9.77 -6.66
CA ILE A 39 13.72 10.42 -6.07
C ILE A 39 13.63 11.94 -6.22
N ALA A 40 13.28 12.43 -7.42
CA ALA A 40 13.18 13.85 -7.73
C ALA A 40 11.96 14.56 -7.11
N HIS A 41 11.04 13.83 -6.45
CA HIS A 41 9.90 14.44 -5.79
C HIS A 41 10.28 15.04 -4.44
N ASP A 42 10.08 16.35 -4.29
CA ASP A 42 10.50 17.13 -3.12
C ASP A 42 9.42 17.25 -2.02
N SER A 43 8.24 16.68 -2.24
CA SER A 43 7.16 16.65 -1.23
C SER A 43 7.03 15.27 -0.58
N ILE A 44 5.97 15.10 0.22
CA ILE A 44 5.70 13.84 0.92
C ILE A 44 5.57 12.72 -0.11
N LYS A 45 6.35 11.66 0.08
CA LYS A 45 6.37 10.49 -0.79
C LYS A 45 6.48 9.23 0.04
N MET A 46 5.93 8.15 -0.51
CA MET A 46 6.00 6.82 0.10
C MET A 46 6.22 5.76 -0.97
N SER A 47 6.81 4.64 -0.58
CA SER A 47 6.97 3.49 -1.45
C SER A 47 6.05 2.35 -0.99
N TYR A 48 5.42 1.72 -1.97
CA TYR A 48 4.58 0.53 -1.81
C TYR A 48 5.15 -0.57 -2.71
N THR A 49 6.07 -1.35 -2.17
CA THR A 49 6.85 -2.33 -2.95
C THR A 49 7.44 -3.40 -2.03
N ARG A 50 8.30 -4.28 -2.54
CA ARG A 50 8.86 -5.40 -1.76
C ARG A 50 10.03 -5.00 -0.86
N GLN A 51 10.77 -3.95 -1.22
CA GLN A 51 11.96 -3.47 -0.50
C GLN A 51 11.96 -1.93 -0.46
N PRO A 52 12.43 -1.31 0.64
CA PRO A 52 12.56 0.15 0.71
C PRO A 52 13.58 0.64 -0.32
N LEU A 53 13.37 1.84 -0.85
CA LEU A 53 14.28 2.49 -1.79
C LEU A 53 15.33 3.34 -1.07
N SER A 54 14.98 3.90 0.09
CA SER A 54 15.81 4.77 0.91
C SER A 54 15.22 4.85 2.34
N SER A 55 15.05 6.06 2.89
CA SER A 55 14.51 6.37 4.22
C SER A 55 13.08 6.94 4.17
N GLU A 56 12.32 6.56 3.14
CA GLU A 56 10.92 6.98 2.96
C GLU A 56 9.95 6.27 3.92
N ILE A 57 8.70 6.75 3.95
CA ILE A 57 7.58 5.95 4.45
C ILE A 57 7.44 4.74 3.51
N PHE A 58 7.77 3.55 4.00
CA PHE A 58 7.78 2.34 3.20
C PHE A 58 6.75 1.37 3.75
N ILE A 59 5.77 1.01 2.93
CA ILE A 59 4.86 -0.10 3.23
C ILE A 59 5.23 -1.26 2.33
N LYS A 60 5.58 -2.40 2.95
CA LYS A 60 5.86 -3.61 2.19
C LYS A 60 4.58 -4.09 1.54
N SER A 61 4.61 -4.28 0.23
CA SER A 61 3.43 -4.63 -0.56
C SER A 61 3.12 -6.12 -0.53
N HIS A 62 1.85 -6.48 -0.33
CA HIS A 62 1.29 -7.80 -0.56
C HIS A 62 0.90 -7.98 -2.04
N ASP A 63 0.97 -9.21 -2.53
CA ASP A 63 0.78 -9.51 -3.96
C ASP A 63 -0.67 -9.30 -4.45
N LEU A 64 -1.64 -9.32 -3.52
CA LEU A 64 -3.08 -9.10 -3.77
C LEU A 64 -3.38 -7.87 -4.65
N LEU A 65 -2.67 -6.76 -4.46
CA LEU A 65 -2.89 -5.55 -5.24
C LEU A 65 -2.31 -5.64 -6.66
N PHE A 66 -1.47 -6.63 -6.96
CA PHE A 66 -0.83 -6.83 -8.27
C PHE A 66 -1.42 -8.00 -9.08
N GLU A 67 -2.19 -8.85 -8.42
CA GLU A 67 -2.89 -10.00 -9.01
C GLU A 67 -4.08 -9.60 -9.91
N GLN A 68 -4.42 -10.51 -10.82
CA GLN A 68 -5.63 -10.47 -11.65
C GLN A 68 -6.51 -11.66 -11.30
N GLY A 69 -7.83 -11.45 -11.26
CA GLY A 69 -8.79 -12.51 -10.89
C GLY A 69 -8.96 -12.68 -9.38
N LEU A 70 -9.63 -13.76 -8.99
CA LEU A 70 -9.87 -14.13 -7.59
C LEU A 70 -8.87 -15.20 -7.18
N SER A 71 -8.31 -15.07 -5.99
CA SER A 71 -7.31 -15.96 -5.42
C SER A 71 -7.81 -16.41 -4.05
N ASP A 72 -7.80 -17.72 -3.77
CA ASP A 72 -8.09 -18.19 -2.41
C ASP A 72 -6.98 -17.72 -1.47
N LEU A 73 -7.34 -16.82 -0.55
CA LEU A 73 -6.43 -16.23 0.42
C LEU A 73 -6.75 -16.79 1.81
N GLU A 74 -5.74 -17.37 2.45
CA GLU A 74 -5.80 -17.68 3.87
C GLU A 74 -5.48 -16.41 4.68
N ILE A 75 -6.50 -15.86 5.34
CA ILE A 75 -6.35 -14.63 6.12
C ILE A 75 -6.06 -14.96 7.58
N ASN A 76 -4.83 -14.69 7.99
CA ASN A 76 -4.42 -14.76 9.40
C ASN A 76 -4.59 -13.38 10.04
N VAL A 77 -5.62 -13.24 10.87
CA VAL A 77 -5.94 -12.00 11.61
C VAL A 77 -5.24 -12.02 12.96
N TYR A 78 -4.66 -10.88 13.35
CA TYR A 78 -3.99 -10.70 14.63
C TYR A 78 -4.34 -9.35 15.26
N ASP A 79 -4.07 -9.22 16.56
CA ASP A 79 -4.29 -7.97 17.30
C ASP A 79 -3.18 -6.96 16.99
N TRP A 80 -3.57 -5.73 16.66
CA TRP A 80 -2.64 -4.62 16.53
C TRP A 80 -3.22 -3.40 17.24
N GLU A 81 -2.60 -3.02 18.37
CA GLU A 81 -3.07 -1.94 19.24
C GLU A 81 -4.55 -2.12 19.62
N ASP A 82 -5.41 -1.15 19.28
CA ASP A 82 -6.86 -1.18 19.54
C ASP A 82 -7.67 -1.77 18.37
N THR A 83 -7.00 -2.30 17.34
CA THR A 83 -7.62 -2.82 16.12
C THR A 83 -7.07 -4.21 15.73
N LYS A 84 -7.43 -4.66 14.52
CA LYS A 84 -6.98 -5.93 13.94
C LYS A 84 -6.11 -5.67 12.71
N GLY A 85 -5.03 -6.44 12.58
CA GLY A 85 -4.17 -6.48 11.41
C GLY A 85 -4.26 -7.83 10.69
N PHE A 86 -4.04 -7.82 9.38
CA PHE A 86 -3.84 -9.01 8.54
C PHE A 86 -3.05 -8.62 7.29
N PHE A 87 -2.49 -9.61 6.58
CA PHE A 87 -1.38 -9.43 5.63
C PHE A 87 -0.12 -8.88 6.34
N ALA A 88 0.33 -9.59 7.36
CA ALA A 88 1.55 -9.27 8.11
C ALA A 88 2.75 -9.06 7.19
N VAL A 89 3.56 -8.05 7.51
CA VAL A 89 4.80 -7.73 6.80
C VAL A 89 5.97 -7.66 7.77
N GLY A 90 7.19 -7.72 7.24
CA GLY A 90 8.40 -7.71 8.06
C GLY A 90 8.74 -6.35 8.64
N GLU A 91 9.65 -6.34 9.63
CA GLU A 91 10.04 -5.18 10.46
C GLU A 91 10.53 -3.94 9.70
N LYS A 92 10.92 -4.08 8.42
CA LYS A 92 11.35 -2.94 7.61
C LYS A 92 10.21 -2.02 7.20
N SER A 93 8.96 -2.50 7.22
CA SER A 93 7.78 -1.72 6.86
C SER A 93 7.38 -0.76 7.97
N SER A 94 6.90 0.43 7.61
CA SER A 94 6.42 1.45 8.57
C SER A 94 5.16 1.00 9.34
N LEU A 95 4.45 -0.01 8.85
CA LEU A 95 3.35 -0.68 9.55
C LEU A 95 3.60 -2.19 9.60
N PRO A 96 3.09 -2.91 10.64
CA PRO A 96 3.32 -4.34 10.80
C PRO A 96 2.52 -5.20 9.82
N PHE A 97 1.57 -4.63 9.09
CA PHE A 97 0.86 -5.26 7.97
C PHE A 97 0.75 -4.29 6.79
N ASP A 98 0.39 -4.86 5.65
CA ASP A 98 -0.04 -4.10 4.50
C ASP A 98 -1.47 -3.58 4.67
N ILE A 99 -1.57 -2.35 5.17
CA ILE A 99 -2.84 -1.64 5.35
C ILE A 99 -3.61 -1.47 4.03
N PHE A 100 -2.94 -1.37 2.88
CA PHE A 100 -3.58 -1.17 1.59
C PHE A 100 -4.17 -2.49 1.07
N ALA A 101 -3.43 -3.59 1.13
CA ALA A 101 -3.98 -4.89 0.81
C ALA A 101 -5.14 -5.27 1.75
N ALA A 102 -4.99 -5.00 3.05
CA ALA A 102 -6.04 -5.26 4.04
C ALA A 102 -7.31 -4.46 3.73
N SER A 103 -7.15 -3.17 3.45
CA SER A 103 -8.28 -2.31 3.07
C SER A 103 -8.91 -2.75 1.75
N PHE A 104 -8.11 -3.10 0.74
CA PHE A 104 -8.63 -3.58 -0.53
C PHE A 104 -9.46 -4.85 -0.35
N TYR A 105 -8.97 -5.80 0.45
CA TYR A 105 -9.70 -7.04 0.75
C TYR A 105 -11.08 -6.74 1.33
N LEU A 106 -11.18 -5.85 2.34
CA LEU A 106 -12.45 -5.47 2.95
C LEU A 106 -13.37 -4.65 2.03
N LEU A 107 -12.80 -3.79 1.18
CA LEU A 107 -13.54 -2.90 0.29
C LEU A 107 -14.05 -3.60 -0.97
N SER A 108 -13.25 -4.50 -1.53
CA SER A 108 -13.49 -5.07 -2.86
C SER A 108 -14.52 -6.18 -2.87
N ARG A 109 -14.86 -6.73 -1.70
CA ARG A 109 -15.59 -7.98 -1.55
C ARG A 109 -14.96 -9.11 -2.39
N TYR A 110 -14.04 -9.90 -1.87
CA TYR A 110 -14.41 -11.00 -0.97
C TYR A 110 -15.59 -10.72 -0.03
#